data_AF-A0A257J6P5-F1
#
_entry.id   AF-A0A257J6P5-F1
#
_cell.length_a   1.000
_cell.length_b   1.000
_cell.length_c   1.000
_cell.angle_alpha   90.00
_cell.angle_beta   90.00
_cell.angle_gamma   90.00
#
_symmetry.space_group_name_H-M   'P 1'
#
loop_
_entity.id
_entity.type
_entity.pdbx_description
1 polymer ?
#
loop_
_entity_poly.entity_id
_entity_poly.type
_entity_poly.pdbx_seq_one_letter_code
_entity_poly.pdbx_strand_id
1 'polypeptide(L)'
;MPSSFTPRLRLEMQAAGENLNTWGAPRLNAVIARLDFAIAGWVTLALNGDYALAASNGDDEARAALLKFTGAGGCTVTLPAVSKRYEVMNAAGGPVTLTTGAGATAGLGPGELAAVICDGANVYKVRATEFGGARLSGVGDPVSPQDAATKAYVDAQVFASFSGALPGQAGNAGGVLRTNGTSPAWATLTTADLTNYAADQAARGAALRAFAVAAALTL
;
A
#
# COMPACT_ATOMS: atom_id res chain seq x y z
N MET A 1 -0.52 -55.87 -8.81
CA MET A 1 -1.30 -54.67 -9.22
C MET A 1 -0.32 -53.71 -9.83
N PRO A 2 -0.68 -52.92 -10.85
CA PRO A 2 0.23 -51.94 -11.43
C PRO A 2 0.52 -50.81 -10.42
N SER A 3 1.70 -50.19 -10.54
CA SER A 3 2.00 -48.92 -9.86
C SER A 3 0.95 -47.84 -10.13
N SER A 4 0.75 -46.96 -9.15
CA SER A 4 -0.20 -45.85 -9.21
C SER A 4 0.53 -44.51 -9.07
N PHE A 5 -0.20 -43.38 -9.03
CA PHE A 5 0.41 -42.05 -8.94
C PHE A 5 -0.31 -41.19 -7.91
N THR A 6 0.42 -40.26 -7.27
CA THR A 6 -0.19 -39.27 -6.40
C THR A 6 -1.11 -38.34 -7.20
N PRO A 7 -2.22 -37.87 -6.61
CA PRO A 7 -3.25 -37.15 -7.36
C PRO A 7 -2.84 -35.74 -7.79
N ARG A 8 -1.86 -35.10 -7.13
CA ARG A 8 -1.56 -33.67 -7.35
C ARG A 8 -0.28 -33.47 -8.15
N LEU A 9 0.82 -34.08 -7.71
CA LEU A 9 2.15 -33.98 -8.29
C LEU A 9 2.47 -35.13 -9.26
N ARG A 10 1.60 -36.13 -9.38
CA ARG A 10 1.77 -37.30 -10.26
C ARG A 10 3.07 -38.07 -9.99
N LEU A 11 3.44 -38.18 -8.71
CA LEU A 11 4.60 -38.96 -8.27
C LEU A 11 4.23 -40.44 -8.29
N GLU A 12 5.08 -41.28 -8.87
CA GLU A 12 4.86 -42.72 -8.93
C GLU A 12 4.84 -43.35 -7.54
N MET A 13 3.84 -44.18 -7.29
CA MET A 13 3.65 -44.98 -6.09
C MET A 13 3.75 -46.44 -6.47
N GLN A 14 4.79 -47.11 -5.96
CA GLN A 14 5.15 -48.44 -6.41
C GLN A 14 4.21 -49.51 -5.86
N ALA A 15 3.76 -50.42 -6.71
CA ALA A 15 3.03 -51.59 -6.25
C ALA A 15 3.96 -52.61 -5.57
N ALA A 16 3.44 -53.35 -4.59
CA ALA A 16 4.19 -54.40 -3.92
C ALA A 16 4.61 -55.49 -4.94
N GLY A 17 5.91 -55.80 -5.01
CA GLY A 17 6.47 -56.86 -5.86
C GLY A 17 6.97 -56.42 -7.24
N GLU A 18 6.80 -55.16 -7.65
CA GLU A 18 7.43 -54.64 -8.89
C GLU A 18 8.94 -54.39 -8.71
N ASN A 19 9.41 -54.25 -7.47
CA ASN A 19 10.83 -54.25 -7.10
C ASN A 19 11.10 -55.36 -6.07
N LEU A 20 12.31 -55.93 -6.09
CA LEU A 20 12.69 -57.05 -5.22
C LEU A 20 12.73 -56.59 -3.75
N ASN A 21 11.94 -57.24 -2.88
CA ASN A 21 11.72 -56.96 -1.45
C ASN A 21 10.60 -55.94 -1.12
N THR A 22 10.24 -55.82 0.16
CA THR A 22 9.15 -54.98 0.74
C THR A 22 9.37 -53.45 0.58
N TRP A 23 10.12 -53.03 -0.42
CA TRP A 23 10.34 -51.66 -0.81
C TRP A 23 9.12 -51.17 -1.61
N GLY A 24 8.68 -49.93 -1.37
CA GLY A 24 7.43 -49.41 -1.93
C GLY A 24 6.28 -49.40 -0.91
N ALA A 25 5.33 -50.33 -1.06
CA ALA A 25 4.12 -50.36 -0.23
C ALA A 25 4.37 -51.03 1.15
N PRO A 26 3.90 -50.45 2.28
CA PRO A 26 3.13 -49.20 2.39
C PRO A 26 3.99 -47.96 2.71
N ARG A 27 5.23 -48.13 3.21
CA ARG A 27 5.96 -47.05 3.89
C ARG A 27 6.48 -45.96 2.94
N LEU A 28 7.08 -46.34 1.82
CA LEU A 28 7.59 -45.36 0.84
C LEU A 28 6.41 -44.60 0.20
N ASN A 29 5.37 -45.34 -0.18
CA ASN A 29 4.16 -44.74 -0.77
C ASN A 29 3.48 -43.74 0.19
N ALA A 30 3.49 -44.00 1.50
CA ALA A 30 2.99 -43.04 2.49
C ALA A 30 3.84 -41.75 2.56
N VAL A 31 5.16 -41.86 2.47
CA VAL A 31 6.05 -40.69 2.41
C VAL A 31 5.79 -39.88 1.15
N ILE A 32 5.69 -40.55 0.00
CA ILE A 32 5.42 -39.91 -1.30
C ILE A 32 4.06 -39.19 -1.28
N ALA A 33 3.01 -39.82 -0.74
CA ALA A 33 1.70 -39.20 -0.58
C ALA A 33 1.72 -37.97 0.34
N ARG A 34 2.53 -38.02 1.42
CA ARG A 34 2.68 -36.88 2.34
C ARG A 34 3.48 -35.73 1.74
N LEU A 35 4.46 -36.01 0.87
CA LEU A 35 5.18 -34.97 0.12
C LEU A 35 4.26 -34.29 -0.90
N ASP A 36 3.44 -35.07 -1.61
CA ASP A 36 2.41 -34.55 -2.51
C ASP A 36 1.44 -33.60 -1.80
N PHE A 37 0.95 -34.02 -0.63
CA PHE A 37 0.09 -33.18 0.20
C PHE A 37 0.81 -31.98 0.79
N ALA A 38 2.07 -32.13 1.23
CA ALA A 38 2.83 -31.03 1.81
C ALA A 38 3.05 -29.88 0.83
N ILE A 39 3.27 -30.19 -0.46
CA ILE A 39 3.60 -29.20 -1.49
C ILE A 39 2.34 -28.62 -2.14
N ALA A 40 1.36 -29.45 -2.49
CA ALA A 40 0.22 -29.05 -3.31
C ALA A 40 -1.16 -29.30 -2.64
N GLY A 41 -1.17 -29.88 -1.45
CA GLY A 41 -2.39 -30.12 -0.69
C GLY A 41 -3.00 -28.84 -0.13
N TRP A 42 -4.33 -28.79 -0.14
CA TRP A 42 -5.13 -27.76 0.51
C TRP A 42 -5.77 -28.30 1.77
N VAL A 43 -5.75 -27.50 2.83
CA VAL A 43 -6.56 -27.70 4.04
C VAL A 43 -7.54 -26.54 4.15
N THR A 44 -8.84 -26.85 4.21
CA THR A 44 -9.89 -25.86 4.44
C THR A 44 -10.48 -26.07 5.82
N LEU A 45 -10.44 -25.02 6.65
CA LEU A 45 -10.89 -25.05 8.05
C LEU A 45 -11.99 -24.01 8.25
N ALA A 46 -13.10 -24.42 8.87
CA ALA A 46 -14.18 -23.55 9.28
C ALA A 46 -13.95 -23.10 10.73
N LEU A 47 -13.61 -21.83 10.91
CA LEU A 47 -13.26 -21.25 12.20
C LEU A 47 -14.51 -20.77 12.94
N ASN A 48 -14.69 -21.31 14.15
CA ASN A 48 -15.74 -20.92 15.11
C ASN A 48 -15.14 -20.35 16.42
N GLY A 49 -13.84 -20.07 16.43
CA GLY A 49 -13.06 -19.66 17.60
C GLY A 49 -11.58 -19.92 17.36
N ASP A 50 -10.77 -19.78 18.41
CA ASP A 50 -9.36 -20.11 18.34
C ASP A 50 -9.15 -21.58 17.97
N TYR A 51 -8.17 -21.85 17.14
CA TYR A 51 -7.96 -23.17 16.55
C TYR A 51 -6.48 -23.52 16.51
N ALA A 52 -6.09 -24.73 16.91
CA ALA A 52 -4.73 -25.22 16.73
C ALA A 52 -4.71 -26.20 15.57
N LEU A 53 -3.84 -25.97 14.59
CA LEU A 53 -3.68 -26.92 13.48
C LEU A 53 -3.23 -28.27 14.03
N ALA A 54 -3.91 -29.33 13.62
CA ALA A 54 -3.48 -30.68 13.97
C ALA A 54 -2.09 -30.94 13.38
N ALA A 55 -1.17 -31.37 14.24
CA ALA A 55 0.18 -31.80 13.88
C ALA A 55 0.41 -33.21 14.42
N SER A 56 0.81 -34.13 13.54
CA SER A 56 1.10 -35.51 13.91
C SER A 56 2.25 -36.05 13.07
N ASN A 57 2.86 -37.16 13.50
CA ASN A 57 3.82 -37.90 12.68
C ASN A 57 3.15 -38.67 11.52
N GLY A 58 1.81 -38.64 11.48
CA GLY A 58 0.95 -39.21 10.47
C GLY A 58 0.48 -38.18 9.45
N ASP A 59 -0.78 -38.30 9.09
CA ASP A 59 -1.49 -37.28 8.32
C ASP A 59 -1.87 -36.15 9.30
N ASP A 60 -1.73 -34.92 8.85
CA ASP A 60 -1.90 -33.76 9.70
C ASP A 60 -2.26 -32.52 8.86
N GLU A 61 -2.95 -31.58 9.48
CA GLU A 61 -3.44 -30.36 8.83
C GLU A 61 -2.30 -29.37 8.59
N ALA A 62 -1.38 -29.27 9.55
CA ALA A 62 -0.25 -28.36 9.48
C ALA A 62 0.74 -28.68 8.35
N ARG A 63 0.68 -29.86 7.73
CA ARG A 63 1.59 -30.31 6.67
C ARG A 63 1.29 -29.65 5.33
N ALA A 64 0.03 -29.34 5.03
CA ALA A 64 -0.35 -28.66 3.80
C ALA A 64 0.36 -27.29 3.69
N ALA A 65 0.94 -26.99 2.53
CA ALA A 65 1.46 -25.65 2.25
C ALA A 65 0.33 -24.63 2.05
N LEU A 66 -0.86 -25.07 1.64
CA LEU A 66 -1.98 -24.21 1.28
C LEU A 66 -3.09 -24.32 2.34
N LEU A 67 -3.37 -23.22 3.03
CA LEU A 67 -4.40 -23.15 4.08
C LEU A 67 -5.52 -22.19 3.66
N LYS A 68 -6.77 -22.61 3.86
CA LYS A 68 -7.95 -21.77 3.65
C LYS A 68 -8.79 -21.74 4.92
N PHE A 69 -8.95 -20.54 5.47
CA PHE A 69 -9.81 -20.32 6.62
C PHE A 69 -11.17 -19.78 6.16
N THR A 70 -12.24 -20.30 6.72
CA THR A 70 -13.64 -19.90 6.48
C THR A 70 -14.34 -19.71 7.83
N GLY A 71 -15.63 -19.36 7.84
CA GLY A 71 -16.40 -19.17 9.08
C GLY A 71 -16.36 -17.73 9.58
N ALA A 72 -16.49 -17.53 10.90
CA ALA A 72 -16.69 -16.20 11.48
C ALA A 72 -15.42 -15.34 11.42
N GLY A 73 -14.23 -15.92 11.62
CA GLY A 73 -12.99 -15.18 11.81
C GLY A 73 -12.94 -14.48 13.18
N GLY A 74 -12.08 -13.47 13.32
CA GLY A 74 -11.86 -12.78 14.59
C GLY A 74 -11.11 -13.62 15.63
N CYS A 75 -10.36 -14.63 15.20
CA CYS A 75 -9.74 -15.61 16.08
C CYS A 75 -8.27 -15.86 15.72
N THR A 76 -7.62 -16.64 16.58
CA THR A 76 -6.23 -17.04 16.45
C THR A 76 -6.14 -18.47 15.94
N VAL A 77 -5.27 -18.72 14.97
CA VAL A 77 -4.87 -20.06 14.54
C VAL A 77 -3.43 -20.32 14.96
N THR A 78 -3.25 -21.34 15.79
CA THR A 78 -1.94 -21.77 16.28
C THR A 78 -1.32 -22.77 15.31
N LEU A 79 -0.18 -22.37 14.74
CA LEU A 79 0.69 -23.20 13.91
C LEU A 79 1.69 -23.96 14.81
N PRO A 80 2.19 -25.13 14.38
CA PRO A 80 3.28 -25.78 15.10
C PRO A 80 4.54 -24.90 15.11
N ALA A 81 5.26 -24.93 16.22
CA ALA A 81 6.53 -24.23 16.44
C ALA A 81 7.70 -24.90 15.67
N VAL A 82 7.55 -25.03 14.35
CA VAL A 82 8.55 -25.59 13.42
C VAL A 82 8.65 -24.70 12.19
N SER A 83 9.82 -24.68 11.56
CA SER A 83 10.04 -23.84 10.39
C SER A 83 9.23 -24.32 9.19
N LYS A 84 8.42 -23.43 8.61
CA LYS A 84 7.57 -23.75 7.46
C LYS A 84 7.05 -22.51 6.74
N ARG A 85 6.88 -22.63 5.42
CA ARG A 85 6.12 -21.66 4.60
C ARG A 85 4.68 -22.16 4.39
N TYR A 86 3.76 -21.22 4.42
CA TYR A 86 2.35 -21.40 4.08
C TYR A 86 1.93 -20.35 3.05
N GLU A 87 1.01 -20.71 2.18
CA GLU A 87 0.17 -19.76 1.44
C GLU A 87 -1.22 -19.82 2.07
N VAL A 88 -1.71 -18.69 2.53
CA VAL A 88 -2.90 -18.62 3.37
C VAL A 88 -3.96 -17.77 2.69
N MET A 89 -5.16 -18.31 2.57
CA MET A 89 -6.36 -17.59 2.17
C MET A 89 -7.26 -17.40 3.38
N ASN A 90 -7.46 -16.17 3.82
CA ASN A 90 -8.50 -15.85 4.78
C ASN A 90 -9.82 -15.57 4.03
N ALA A 91 -10.66 -16.60 3.91
CA ALA A 91 -12.03 -16.50 3.40
C ALA A 91 -13.08 -16.46 4.54
N ALA A 92 -12.66 -16.19 5.78
CA ALA A 92 -13.56 -15.99 6.91
C ALA A 92 -14.16 -14.56 6.89
N GLY A 93 -15.26 -14.37 7.62
CA GLY A 93 -15.94 -13.07 7.72
C GLY A 93 -15.17 -12.01 8.51
N GLY A 94 -14.12 -12.40 9.24
CA GLY A 94 -13.31 -11.53 10.09
C GLY A 94 -11.81 -11.81 9.95
N PRO A 95 -10.96 -11.01 10.62
CA PRO A 95 -9.51 -11.18 10.57
C PRO A 95 -9.07 -12.50 11.21
N VAL A 96 -8.01 -13.10 10.71
CA VAL A 96 -7.40 -14.31 11.28
C VAL A 96 -5.96 -13.99 11.68
N THR A 97 -5.57 -14.36 12.89
CA THR A 97 -4.21 -14.17 13.41
C THR A 97 -3.48 -15.50 13.49
N LEU A 98 -2.32 -15.62 12.86
CA LEU A 98 -1.48 -16.81 12.91
C LEU A 98 -0.36 -16.63 13.94
N THR A 99 -0.14 -17.64 14.77
CA THR A 99 0.86 -17.63 15.85
C THR A 99 1.45 -19.02 16.09
N THR A 100 2.60 -19.13 16.74
CA THR A 100 3.08 -20.39 17.33
C THR A 100 2.63 -20.57 18.79
N GLY A 101 1.91 -19.57 19.34
CA GLY A 101 1.64 -19.43 20.78
C GLY A 101 2.67 -18.57 21.51
N ALA A 102 3.74 -18.15 20.83
CA ALA A 102 4.75 -17.21 21.30
C ALA A 102 5.27 -16.34 20.14
N GLY A 103 6.14 -15.37 20.44
CA GLY A 103 6.84 -14.58 19.42
C GLY A 103 5.94 -13.66 18.59
N ALA A 104 6.41 -13.31 17.39
CA ALA A 104 5.65 -12.49 16.46
C ALA A 104 4.50 -13.25 15.80
N THR A 105 3.42 -12.54 15.47
CA THR A 105 2.22 -13.09 14.82
C THR A 105 1.98 -12.46 13.45
N ALA A 106 1.25 -13.18 12.59
CA ALA A 106 0.85 -12.70 11.28
C ALA A 106 -0.68 -12.54 11.20
N GLY A 107 -1.16 -11.30 11.09
CA GLY A 107 -2.58 -11.00 10.87
C GLY A 107 -2.95 -10.95 9.39
N LEU A 108 -4.08 -11.56 9.04
CA LEU A 108 -4.68 -11.52 7.72
C LEU A 108 -6.11 -10.96 7.81
N GLY A 109 -6.42 -9.93 7.02
CA GLY A 109 -7.77 -9.38 6.90
C GLY A 109 -8.73 -10.34 6.18
N PRO A 110 -10.05 -10.15 6.30
CA PRO A 110 -11.03 -10.94 5.55
C PRO A 110 -10.81 -10.74 4.04
N GLY A 111 -10.83 -11.84 3.28
CA GLY A 111 -10.57 -11.87 1.84
C GLY A 111 -9.08 -11.83 1.46
N GLU A 112 -8.15 -11.67 2.41
CA GLU A 112 -6.72 -11.56 2.13
C GLU A 112 -6.11 -12.92 1.75
N LEU A 113 -5.29 -12.94 0.69
CA LEU A 113 -4.39 -14.04 0.36
C LEU A 113 -2.94 -13.57 0.59
N ALA A 114 -2.18 -14.32 1.38
CA ALA A 114 -0.80 -13.96 1.68
C ALA A 114 0.10 -15.17 1.91
N ALA A 115 1.35 -15.04 1.49
CA ALA A 115 2.43 -15.93 1.90
C ALA A 115 2.82 -15.64 3.35
N VAL A 116 2.99 -16.69 4.14
CA VAL A 116 3.31 -16.65 5.56
C VAL A 116 4.48 -17.58 5.84
N ILE A 117 5.43 -17.15 6.67
CA ILE A 117 6.60 -17.93 7.06
C ILE A 117 6.61 -18.06 8.57
N CYS A 118 6.70 -19.29 9.06
CA CYS A 118 7.03 -19.62 10.44
C CYS A 118 8.52 -19.99 10.49
N ASP A 119 9.30 -19.39 11.39
CA ASP A 119 10.71 -19.73 11.61
C ASP A 119 10.93 -20.77 12.72
N GLY A 120 9.84 -21.26 13.33
CA GLY A 120 9.86 -22.14 14.50
C GLY A 120 9.50 -21.43 15.81
N ALA A 121 9.54 -20.11 15.86
CA ALA A 121 9.11 -19.31 17.02
C ALA A 121 8.17 -18.17 16.63
N ASN A 122 8.47 -17.49 15.52
CA ASN A 122 7.75 -16.33 15.01
C ASN A 122 7.00 -16.67 13.73
N VAL A 123 5.89 -15.98 13.51
CA VAL A 123 5.11 -16.06 12.28
C VAL A 123 5.10 -14.70 11.59
N TYR A 124 5.58 -14.67 10.35
CA TYR A 124 5.71 -13.46 9.54
C TYR A 124 4.84 -13.54 8.30
N LYS A 125 4.10 -12.46 8.04
CA LYS A 125 3.48 -12.24 6.72
C LYS A 125 4.53 -11.67 5.77
N VAL A 126 4.69 -12.30 4.61
CA VAL A 126 5.58 -11.79 3.56
C VAL A 126 4.96 -10.52 2.97
N ARG A 127 5.74 -9.43 2.93
CA ARG A 127 5.33 -8.14 2.37
C ARG A 127 6.39 -7.65 1.39
N ALA A 128 5.95 -7.09 0.27
CA ALA A 128 6.83 -6.29 -0.56
C ALA A 128 7.08 -4.96 0.15
N THR A 129 8.35 -4.64 0.43
CA THR A 129 8.77 -3.36 1.04
C THR A 129 9.48 -2.44 0.05
N GLU A 130 9.84 -2.97 -1.12
CA GLU A 130 10.53 -2.28 -2.21
C GLU A 130 10.08 -2.92 -3.54
N PHE A 131 9.94 -2.14 -4.60
CA PHE A 131 9.48 -2.58 -5.92
C PHE A 131 10.56 -2.49 -7.00
N GLY A 132 11.80 -2.11 -6.65
CA GLY A 132 12.93 -2.03 -7.56
C GLY A 132 12.74 -0.98 -8.66
N GLY A 133 11.99 0.09 -8.37
CA GLY A 133 11.62 1.11 -9.35
C GLY A 133 10.52 0.70 -10.34
N ALA A 134 9.83 -0.43 -10.12
CA ALA A 134 8.71 -0.83 -10.95
C ALA A 134 7.55 0.19 -10.87
N ARG A 135 6.82 0.35 -11.98
CA ARG A 135 5.64 1.22 -12.05
C ARG A 135 4.45 0.54 -11.37
N LEU A 136 3.77 1.28 -10.49
CA LEU A 136 2.47 0.90 -9.95
C LEU A 136 1.37 1.38 -10.91
N SER A 137 0.56 0.47 -11.44
CA SER A 137 -0.50 0.77 -12.43
C SER A 137 -1.81 0.09 -12.06
N GLY A 138 -2.94 0.65 -12.52
CA GLY A 138 -4.27 0.13 -12.19
C GLY A 138 -4.75 0.43 -10.77
N VAL A 139 -4.14 1.42 -10.09
CA VAL A 139 -4.61 1.90 -8.78
C VAL A 139 -5.70 2.97 -8.97
N GLY A 140 -6.72 2.93 -8.11
CA GLY A 140 -7.77 3.96 -8.07
C GLY A 140 -7.28 5.28 -7.45
N ASP A 141 -8.14 6.29 -7.48
CA ASP A 141 -7.86 7.54 -6.76
C ASP A 141 -7.89 7.29 -5.24
N PRO A 142 -6.98 7.93 -4.49
CA PRO A 142 -6.87 7.71 -3.05
C PRO A 142 -8.10 8.24 -2.32
N VAL A 143 -8.64 7.45 -1.39
CA VAL A 143 -9.76 7.84 -0.51
C VAL A 143 -9.26 8.04 0.92
N SER A 144 -8.31 7.22 1.35
CA SER A 144 -7.67 7.30 2.66
C SER A 144 -6.28 7.96 2.57
N PRO A 145 -5.80 8.65 3.62
CA PRO A 145 -4.48 9.30 3.61
C PRO A 145 -3.29 8.33 3.42
N GLN A 146 -3.50 7.03 3.64
CA GLN A 146 -2.49 5.99 3.47
C GLN A 146 -2.52 5.33 2.09
N ASP A 147 -3.49 5.68 1.24
CA ASP A 147 -3.61 5.09 -0.10
C ASP A 147 -2.48 5.62 -1.01
N ALA A 148 -2.10 4.79 -1.99
CA ALA A 148 -1.23 5.25 -3.06
C ALA A 148 -1.98 6.28 -3.93
N ALA A 149 -1.39 7.45 -4.16
CA ALA A 149 -1.95 8.45 -5.06
C ALA A 149 -1.38 8.30 -6.48
N THR A 150 -2.24 8.36 -7.49
CA THR A 150 -1.78 8.45 -8.88
C THR A 150 -1.17 9.83 -9.14
N LYS A 151 -0.22 9.91 -10.09
CA LYS A 151 0.29 11.22 -10.53
C LYS A 151 -0.83 12.14 -11.01
N ALA A 152 -1.78 11.59 -11.77
CA ALA A 152 -2.93 12.33 -12.30
C ALA A 152 -3.78 12.95 -11.17
N TYR A 153 -4.06 12.18 -10.12
CA TYR A 153 -4.78 12.68 -8.94
C TYR A 153 -4.01 13.82 -8.26
N VAL A 154 -2.71 13.63 -7.99
CA VAL A 154 -1.89 14.65 -7.33
C VAL A 154 -1.82 15.93 -8.17
N ASP A 155 -1.56 15.82 -9.48
CA ASP A 155 -1.50 16.97 -10.38
C ASP A 155 -2.83 17.75 -10.38
N ALA A 156 -3.97 17.04 -10.38
CA ALA A 156 -5.29 17.65 -10.33
C ALA A 156 -5.55 18.38 -9.00
N GLN A 157 -5.21 17.76 -7.86
CA GLN A 157 -5.37 18.38 -6.54
C GLN A 157 -4.48 19.62 -6.38
N VAL A 158 -3.22 19.54 -6.83
CA VAL A 158 -2.29 20.66 -6.79
C VAL A 158 -2.83 21.81 -7.64
N PHE A 159 -3.23 21.56 -8.88
CA PHE A 159 -3.75 22.62 -9.75
C PHE A 159 -5.06 23.22 -9.23
N ALA A 160 -5.95 22.40 -8.67
CA ALA A 160 -7.20 22.86 -8.05
C ALA A 160 -6.93 23.79 -6.86
N SER A 161 -5.88 23.52 -6.07
CA SER A 161 -5.53 24.35 -4.91
C SER A 161 -5.12 25.79 -5.27
N PHE A 162 -4.67 26.02 -6.51
CA PHE A 162 -4.32 27.34 -7.04
C PHE A 162 -5.36 27.92 -8.00
N SER A 163 -6.48 27.22 -8.23
CA SER A 163 -7.55 27.72 -9.09
C SER A 163 -8.11 29.02 -8.53
N GLY A 164 -8.06 30.09 -9.32
CA GLY A 164 -8.51 31.42 -8.92
C GLY A 164 -7.54 32.20 -8.02
N ALA A 165 -6.36 31.64 -7.69
CA ALA A 165 -5.32 32.35 -6.96
C ALA A 165 -4.71 33.51 -7.76
N LEU A 166 -4.82 33.47 -9.09
CA LEU A 166 -4.48 34.56 -10.01
C LEU A 166 -5.58 34.69 -11.08
N PRO A 167 -5.87 35.92 -11.55
CA PRO A 167 -6.76 36.11 -12.68
C PRO A 167 -6.15 35.51 -13.96
N GLY A 168 -6.99 34.93 -14.81
CA GLY A 168 -6.55 34.34 -16.08
C GLY A 168 -5.88 35.38 -16.97
N GLN A 169 -4.79 35.01 -17.65
CA GLN A 169 -3.99 35.96 -18.44
C GLN A 169 -4.69 36.41 -19.74
N ALA A 170 -5.59 35.59 -20.29
CA ALA A 170 -6.36 35.94 -21.47
C ALA A 170 -7.20 37.20 -21.22
N GLY A 171 -7.09 38.19 -22.11
CA GLY A 171 -7.85 39.44 -21.99
C GLY A 171 -7.30 40.44 -20.97
N ASN A 172 -6.07 40.25 -20.46
CA ASN A 172 -5.49 41.18 -19.49
C ASN A 172 -5.27 42.61 -20.02
N ALA A 173 -5.33 42.82 -21.35
CA ALA A 173 -5.21 44.12 -22.03
C ALA A 173 -4.01 44.97 -21.56
N GLY A 174 -2.90 44.33 -21.20
CA GLY A 174 -1.70 45.01 -20.66
C GLY A 174 -1.86 45.55 -19.23
N GLY A 175 -2.94 45.22 -18.53
CA GLY A 175 -3.15 45.55 -17.13
C GLY A 175 -2.12 44.89 -16.22
N VAL A 176 -1.87 45.53 -15.09
CA VAL A 176 -1.00 45.01 -14.03
C VAL A 176 -1.82 44.19 -13.05
N LEU A 177 -1.17 43.19 -12.44
CA LEU A 177 -1.80 42.44 -11.36
C LEU A 177 -1.95 43.36 -10.15
N ARG A 178 -3.18 43.48 -9.65
CA ARG A 178 -3.48 44.17 -8.39
C ARG A 178 -4.17 43.22 -7.43
N THR A 179 -3.98 43.46 -6.15
CA THR A 179 -4.73 42.80 -5.08
C THR A 179 -5.24 43.87 -4.11
N ASN A 180 -6.47 43.69 -3.65
CA ASN A 180 -7.04 44.48 -2.56
C ASN A 180 -6.85 43.79 -1.19
N GLY A 181 -5.99 42.76 -1.12
CA GLY A 181 -5.79 41.92 0.07
C GLY A 181 -6.73 40.72 0.17
N THR A 182 -7.71 40.58 -0.73
CA THR A 182 -8.68 39.46 -0.73
C THR A 182 -8.87 38.81 -2.10
N SER A 183 -8.79 39.56 -3.20
CA SER A 183 -8.92 39.02 -4.55
C SER A 183 -7.96 39.71 -5.52
N PRO A 184 -7.12 38.94 -6.25
CA PRO A 184 -6.29 39.49 -7.28
C PRO A 184 -7.08 39.71 -8.58
N ALA A 185 -6.82 40.83 -9.28
CA ALA A 185 -7.45 41.18 -10.54
C ALA A 185 -6.48 41.92 -11.47
N TRP A 186 -6.74 41.86 -12.78
CA TRP A 186 -6.07 42.73 -13.74
C TRP A 186 -6.68 44.13 -13.68
N ALA A 187 -5.84 45.16 -13.56
CA ALA A 187 -6.27 46.54 -13.57
C ALA A 187 -5.29 47.42 -14.35
N THR A 188 -5.83 48.43 -15.03
CA THR A 188 -5.02 49.46 -15.70
C THR A 188 -4.34 50.35 -14.68
N LEU A 189 -3.15 50.86 -15.02
CA LEU A 189 -2.52 51.95 -14.27
C LEU A 189 -3.32 53.25 -14.48
N THR A 190 -3.55 53.99 -13.41
CA THR A 190 -4.23 55.28 -13.40
C THR A 190 -3.35 56.32 -12.73
N THR A 191 -3.68 57.61 -12.90
CA THR A 191 -2.96 58.70 -12.24
C THR A 191 -3.07 58.67 -10.71
N ALA A 192 -4.14 58.07 -10.18
CA ALA A 192 -4.31 57.87 -8.73
C ALA A 192 -3.22 56.99 -8.12
N ASP A 193 -2.67 56.06 -8.89
CA ASP A 193 -1.59 55.16 -8.46
C ASP A 193 -0.23 55.87 -8.33
N LEU A 194 -0.13 57.09 -8.88
CA LEU A 194 1.06 57.94 -8.85
C LEU A 194 0.93 59.09 -7.83
N THR A 195 -0.06 59.05 -6.93
CA THR A 195 -0.33 60.11 -5.95
C THR A 195 0.88 60.43 -5.07
N ASN A 196 1.63 59.41 -4.62
CA ASN A 196 2.87 59.62 -3.87
C ASN A 196 3.95 60.35 -4.69
N TYR A 197 4.06 60.02 -5.98
CA TYR A 197 4.99 60.70 -6.88
C TYR A 197 4.56 62.15 -7.13
N ALA A 198 3.27 62.39 -7.37
CA ALA A 198 2.72 63.73 -7.54
C ALA A 198 2.94 64.61 -6.30
N ALA A 199 2.78 64.05 -5.10
CA ALA A 199 3.06 64.72 -3.84
C ALA A 199 4.55 65.06 -3.67
N ASP A 200 5.46 64.13 -4.00
CA ASP A 200 6.91 64.38 -3.99
C ASP A 200 7.30 65.50 -4.96
N GLN A 201 6.78 65.50 -6.19
CA GLN A 201 7.07 66.55 -7.17
C GLN A 201 6.55 67.92 -6.72
N ALA A 202 5.35 67.98 -6.13
CA ALA A 202 4.79 69.21 -5.57
C ALA A 202 5.65 69.75 -4.41
N ALA A 203 6.11 68.88 -3.52
CA ALA A 203 6.99 69.26 -2.40
C ALA A 203 8.34 69.78 -2.90
N ARG A 204 8.97 69.13 -3.88
CA ARG A 204 10.21 69.60 -4.53
C ARG A 204 10.03 70.96 -5.19
N GLY A 205 8.92 71.15 -5.91
CA GLY A 205 8.59 72.43 -6.54
C GLY A 205 8.42 73.56 -5.51
N ALA A 206 7.75 73.29 -4.39
CA ALA A 206 7.60 74.25 -3.29
C ALA A 206 8.97 74.60 -2.66
N ALA A 207 9.80 73.60 -2.39
CA ALA A 207 11.14 73.80 -1.84
C ALA A 207 12.04 74.61 -2.77
N LEU A 208 12.03 74.32 -4.07
CA LEU A 208 12.78 75.09 -5.08
C LEU A 208 12.32 76.55 -5.15
N ARG A 209 11.01 76.81 -5.09
CA ARG A 209 10.46 78.17 -5.07
C ARG A 209 10.86 78.91 -3.80
N ALA A 210 10.74 78.27 -2.64
CA ALA A 210 11.16 78.85 -1.36
C ALA A 210 12.66 79.20 -1.36
N PHE A 211 13.49 78.30 -1.90
CA PHE A 211 14.92 78.55 -2.06
C PHE A 211 15.20 79.71 -3.03
N ALA A 212 14.54 79.75 -4.19
CA ALA A 212 14.71 80.83 -5.16
C ALA A 212 14.31 82.20 -4.58
N VAL A 213 13.21 82.25 -3.82
CA VAL A 213 12.77 83.47 -3.12
C VAL A 213 13.79 83.89 -2.07
N ALA A 214 14.27 82.96 -1.24
CA ALA A 214 15.29 83.23 -0.24
C ALA A 214 16.58 83.76 -0.88
N ALA A 215 17.06 83.15 -1.97
CA ALA A 215 18.24 83.60 -2.70
C ALA A 215 18.06 85.00 -3.32
N ALA A 216 16.87 85.31 -3.84
CA ALA A 216 16.56 86.62 -4.41
C ALA A 216 16.46 87.75 -3.37
N LEU A 217 16.12 87.44 -2.12
CA LEU A 217 16.06 88.40 -1.00
C LEU A 217 17.43 88.70 -0.37
N THR A 218 18.47 87.92 -0.72
CA THR A 218 19.83 88.06 -0.20
C THR A 218 20.79 88.81 -1.13
N LEU A 219 20.30 89.31 -2.27
CA LEU A 219 21.00 90.15 -3.24
C LEU A 219 20.45 91.59 -3.19
#